data_AF-A0A6S7LPA9-F1
#
_entry.id   AF-A0A6S7LPA9-F1
#
_cell.length_a   1.000
_cell.length_b   1.000
_cell.length_c   1.000
_cell.angle_alpha   90.00
_cell.angle_beta   90.00
_cell.angle_gamma   90.00
#
_symmetry.space_group_name_H-M   'P 1'
#
loop_
_entity.id
_entity.type
_entity.pdbx_description
1 polymer ?
#
loop_
_entity_poly.entity_id
_entity_poly.type
_entity_poly.pdbx_seq_one_letter_code
_entity_poly.pdbx_strand_id
1 'polypeptide(L)'
;MKRFLRTALMSVRFLFMILFPLAVAMEQERCMPEDHTNVAIPFRLLYRDVCPLINNILSEATYEFQNHCAMKCLQYPLCAGYNFKKKHQKKTPNCQLTNTLDHNFHDCNTGDKGWIFYHPVAPRK
;
A
#
# COMPACT_ATOMS: atom_id res chain seq x y z
N MET A 1 71.31 34.56 -9.65
CA MET A 1 69.92 35.02 -9.87
C MET A 1 69.02 34.46 -8.78
N LYS A 2 68.15 35.31 -8.20
CA LYS A 2 66.98 35.00 -7.32
C LYS A 2 67.33 34.33 -5.96
N ARG A 3 67.49 35.04 -4.84
CA ARG A 3 66.54 35.84 -4.00
C ARG A 3 65.72 35.01 -2.97
N PHE A 4 65.77 35.55 -1.73
CA PHE A 4 64.73 35.63 -0.69
C PHE A 4 64.65 34.61 0.47
N LEU A 5 65.12 35.10 1.64
CA LEU A 5 64.59 34.97 3.01
C LEU A 5 63.07 34.65 3.11
N ARG A 6 62.71 33.82 4.10
CA ARG A 6 62.01 34.28 5.33
C ARG A 6 61.79 33.14 6.35
N THR A 7 62.26 33.40 7.56
CA THR A 7 61.82 32.83 8.83
C THR A 7 60.35 33.16 9.11
N ALA A 8 59.60 32.21 9.68
CA ALA A 8 58.49 32.50 10.58
C ALA A 8 58.17 31.29 11.47
N LEU A 9 58.38 31.51 12.76
CA LEU A 9 58.06 30.68 13.91
C LEU A 9 56.65 31.10 14.38
N MET A 10 55.64 30.22 14.35
CA MET A 10 54.32 30.44 14.97
C MET A 10 53.82 29.07 15.46
N SER A 11 53.98 28.76 16.74
CA SER A 11 53.00 28.96 17.83
C SER A 11 52.13 27.72 18.08
N VAL A 12 52.57 26.95 19.08
CA VAL A 12 51.83 25.88 19.75
C VAL A 12 50.73 26.54 20.59
N ARG A 13 49.53 25.94 20.61
CA ARG A 13 48.36 26.22 21.48
C ARG A 13 47.39 27.29 20.96
N PHE A 14 46.40 26.86 20.19
CA PHE A 14 45.06 27.44 20.29
C PHE A 14 44.03 26.33 20.49
N LEU A 15 43.58 26.23 21.74
CA LEU A 15 42.25 25.83 22.19
C LEU A 15 41.61 24.57 21.59
N PHE A 16 41.73 23.50 22.37
CA PHE A 16 40.68 22.50 22.55
C PHE A 16 39.35 23.15 22.96
N MET A 17 38.25 22.64 22.37
CA MET A 17 36.84 22.81 22.78
C MET A 17 36.31 24.24 22.62
N ILE A 18 35.18 24.50 21.96
CA ILE A 18 33.80 24.32 22.42
C ILE A 18 32.98 24.86 21.21
N LEU A 19 32.18 24.09 20.48
CA LEU A 19 30.73 24.03 20.66
C LEU A 19 30.16 23.01 19.65
N PHE A 20 29.70 21.89 20.19
CA PHE A 20 28.60 21.03 19.71
C PHE A 20 27.98 21.41 18.35
N PRO A 21 28.07 20.57 17.30
CA PRO A 21 26.99 20.57 16.33
C PRO A 21 25.74 20.19 17.12
N LEU A 22 24.77 21.10 17.15
CA LEU A 22 23.43 20.86 17.65
C LEU A 22 23.02 19.46 17.20
N ALA A 23 22.84 18.56 18.17
CA ALA A 23 22.00 17.41 17.96
C ALA A 23 20.64 18.00 17.56
N VAL A 24 20.42 18.08 16.25
CA VAL A 24 19.09 18.26 15.70
C VAL A 24 18.34 17.07 16.25
N ALA A 25 17.59 17.32 17.33
CA ALA A 25 16.50 16.48 17.71
C ALA A 25 15.56 16.52 16.50
N MET A 26 15.81 15.62 15.56
CA MET A 26 14.76 15.13 14.70
C MET A 26 13.76 14.55 15.69
N GLU A 27 12.78 15.38 16.04
CA GLU A 27 11.53 14.93 16.57
C GLU A 27 11.04 13.96 15.50
N GLN A 28 11.39 12.70 15.70
CA GLN A 28 10.87 11.59 14.95
C GLN A 28 9.40 11.64 15.31
N GLU A 29 8.65 12.36 14.48
CA GLU A 29 7.21 12.37 14.42
C GLU A 29 6.86 10.90 14.27
N ARG A 30 6.71 10.25 15.42
CA ARG A 30 6.31 8.86 15.48
C ARG A 30 4.95 8.93 14.88
N CYS A 31 4.83 8.48 13.64
CA CYS A 31 3.56 8.04 13.11
C CYS A 31 3.06 7.02 14.15
N MET A 32 2.23 7.48 15.09
CA MET A 32 1.47 6.56 15.90
C MET A 32 0.69 5.74 14.89
N PRO A 33 0.66 4.41 15.01
CA PRO A 33 -0.25 3.61 14.21
C PRO A 33 -1.65 4.04 14.61
N GLU A 34 -2.17 5.05 13.90
CA GLU A 34 -3.58 5.38 13.94
C GLU A 34 -4.30 4.09 13.60
N ASP A 35 -5.23 3.75 14.50
CA ASP A 35 -6.23 2.72 14.39
C ASP A 35 -6.38 2.23 12.94
N HIS A 36 -5.84 1.03 12.66
CA HIS A 36 -5.76 0.43 11.31
C HIS A 36 -7.13 0.26 10.62
N THR A 37 -8.20 0.70 11.27
CA THR A 37 -9.59 0.64 10.86
C THR A 37 -10.03 1.83 10.00
N ASN A 38 -9.26 2.94 9.92
CA ASN A 38 -9.71 4.17 9.26
C ASN A 38 -8.90 4.64 8.05
N VAL A 39 -8.07 3.77 7.47
CA VAL A 39 -7.51 4.06 6.13
C VAL A 39 -8.66 3.99 5.14
N ALA A 40 -9.02 5.14 4.56
CA ALA A 40 -9.99 5.21 3.49
C ALA A 40 -9.53 4.29 2.34
N ILE A 41 -10.20 3.14 2.20
CA ILE A 41 -9.88 2.16 1.16
C ILE A 41 -10.28 2.80 -0.17
N PRO A 42 -9.35 2.95 -1.14
CA PRO A 42 -9.60 3.69 -2.39
C PRO A 42 -10.41 2.87 -3.40
N PHE A 43 -11.42 2.13 -2.94
CA PHE A 43 -12.29 1.31 -3.77
C PHE A 43 -13.75 1.69 -3.53
N ARG A 44 -14.51 1.72 -4.62
CA ARG A 44 -15.96 1.85 -4.61
C ARG A 44 -16.61 0.56 -5.05
N LEU A 45 -17.80 0.34 -4.53
CA LEU A 45 -18.66 -0.73 -5.00
C LEU A 45 -19.14 -0.40 -6.41
N LEU A 46 -18.99 -1.35 -7.33
CA LEU A 46 -19.52 -1.23 -8.70
C LEU A 46 -20.77 -2.09 -8.88
N TYR A 47 -20.73 -3.34 -8.42
CA TYR A 47 -21.85 -4.28 -8.52
C TYR A 47 -22.11 -5.00 -7.20
N ARG A 48 -23.39 -5.25 -6.89
CA ARG A 48 -23.85 -6.02 -5.71
C ARG A 48 -24.51 -7.30 -6.14
N ASP A 49 -24.44 -8.29 -5.25
CA ASP A 49 -25.11 -9.58 -5.39
C ASP A 49 -24.75 -10.30 -6.69
N VAL A 50 -23.49 -10.16 -7.09
CA VAL A 50 -22.96 -10.76 -8.31
C VAL A 50 -22.46 -12.19 -8.07
N CYS A 51 -22.17 -12.86 -9.17
CA CYS A 51 -21.53 -14.16 -9.22
C CYS A 51 -20.03 -14.07 -8.88
N PRO A 52 -19.40 -15.20 -8.49
CA PRO A 52 -17.95 -15.29 -8.50
C PRO A 52 -17.42 -15.03 -9.91
N LEU A 53 -16.22 -14.48 -10.00
CA LEU A 53 -15.48 -14.41 -11.26
C LEU A 53 -15.14 -15.84 -11.69
N ILE A 54 -15.31 -16.12 -12.99
CA ILE A 54 -14.94 -17.39 -13.62
C ILE A 54 -13.67 -17.21 -14.46
N ASN A 55 -13.52 -16.02 -15.07
CA ASN A 55 -12.43 -15.68 -15.97
C ASN A 55 -11.69 -14.43 -15.48
N ASN A 56 -10.49 -14.18 -16.03
CA ASN A 56 -9.66 -13.00 -15.73
C ASN A 56 -9.33 -12.85 -14.24
N ILE A 57 -9.15 -13.97 -13.55
CA ILE A 57 -8.78 -14.03 -12.14
C ILE A 57 -7.25 -13.99 -12.05
N LEU A 58 -6.73 -12.97 -11.38
CA LEU A 58 -5.30 -12.85 -11.10
C LEU A 58 -4.87 -13.68 -9.90
N SER A 59 -5.72 -13.71 -8.87
CA SER A 59 -5.42 -14.37 -7.60
C SER A 59 -6.71 -14.59 -6.81
N GLU A 60 -6.76 -15.69 -6.06
CA GLU A 60 -7.85 -16.00 -5.15
C GLU A 60 -7.29 -16.24 -3.74
N ALA A 61 -8.03 -15.78 -2.74
CA ALA A 61 -7.66 -15.94 -1.34
C ALA A 61 -8.89 -15.95 -0.43
N THR A 62 -8.66 -16.35 0.82
CA THR A 62 -9.64 -16.22 1.90
C THR A 62 -9.15 -15.18 2.89
N TYR A 63 -9.96 -14.15 3.09
CA TYR A 63 -9.70 -13.09 4.06
C TYR A 63 -10.89 -12.93 5.00
N GLU A 64 -10.62 -12.67 6.27
CA GLU A 64 -11.65 -12.38 7.26
C GLU A 64 -12.39 -11.06 6.93
N PHE A 65 -11.65 -10.07 6.45
CA PHE A 65 -12.16 -8.73 6.19
C PHE A 65 -11.92 -8.31 4.73
N GLN A 66 -12.86 -7.52 4.20
CA GLN A 66 -12.81 -7.01 2.83
C GLN A 66 -11.61 -6.10 2.57
N ASN A 67 -11.14 -5.36 3.59
CA ASN A 67 -9.97 -4.50 3.47
C ASN A 67 -8.70 -5.28 3.12
N HIS A 68 -8.52 -6.52 3.59
CA HIS A 68 -7.36 -7.34 3.22
C HIS A 68 -7.38 -7.70 1.73
N CYS A 69 -8.56 -7.99 1.16
CA CYS A 69 -8.71 -8.20 -0.29
C CYS A 69 -8.34 -6.93 -1.09
N ALA A 70 -8.81 -5.77 -0.62
CA ALA A 70 -8.49 -4.48 -1.23
C ALA A 70 -6.98 -4.16 -1.15
N MET A 71 -6.35 -4.37 0.00
CA MET A 71 -4.91 -4.20 0.19
C MET A 71 -4.11 -5.13 -0.73
N LYS A 72 -4.57 -6.37 -0.91
CA LYS A 72 -3.93 -7.30 -1.85
C LYS A 72 -4.03 -6.83 -3.30
N CYS A 73 -5.18 -6.28 -3.69
CA CYS A 73 -5.35 -5.64 -4.99
C CYS A 73 -4.37 -4.47 -5.18
N LEU A 74 -4.22 -3.60 -4.17
CA LEU A 74 -3.24 -2.49 -4.21
C LEU A 74 -1.79 -2.97 -4.36
N GLN A 75 -1.45 -4.13 -3.81
CA GLN A 75 -0.11 -4.72 -3.99
C GLN A 75 0.11 -5.32 -5.39
N TYR A 76 -0.95 -5.67 -6.11
CA TYR A 76 -0.88 -6.22 -7.46
C TYR A 76 -0.93 -5.10 -8.50
N PRO A 77 0.15 -4.85 -9.30
CA PRO A 77 0.18 -3.76 -10.27
C PRO A 77 -0.91 -3.86 -11.34
N LEU A 78 -1.24 -5.08 -11.75
CA LEU A 78 -2.25 -5.35 -12.78
C LEU A 78 -3.67 -5.44 -12.23
N CYS A 79 -3.89 -5.25 -10.93
CA CYS A 79 -5.22 -5.38 -10.35
C CYS A 79 -6.09 -4.16 -10.70
N ALA A 80 -7.10 -4.39 -11.53
CA ALA A 80 -8.12 -3.42 -11.91
C ALA A 80 -9.29 -3.40 -10.92
N GLY A 81 -9.54 -4.48 -10.19
CA GLY A 81 -10.64 -4.59 -9.23
C GLY A 81 -10.61 -5.90 -8.46
N TYR A 82 -11.54 -6.06 -7.53
CA TYR A 82 -11.69 -7.32 -6.82
C TYR A 82 -13.16 -7.64 -6.51
N ASN A 83 -13.46 -8.92 -6.45
CA ASN A 83 -14.75 -9.45 -6.02
C ASN A 83 -14.62 -10.01 -4.59
N PHE A 84 -15.56 -9.70 -3.70
CA PHE A 84 -15.51 -10.15 -2.31
C PHE A 84 -16.86 -10.71 -1.82
N LYS A 85 -16.84 -11.83 -1.09
CA LYS A 85 -18.02 -12.44 -0.45
C LYS A 85 -17.88 -12.44 1.06
N LYS A 86 -18.73 -11.66 1.75
CA LYS A 86 -18.70 -11.56 3.22
C LYS A 86 -19.00 -12.90 3.90
N LYS A 87 -20.06 -13.58 3.45
CA LYS A 87 -20.46 -14.90 3.95
C LYS A 87 -19.88 -15.98 3.04
N HIS A 88 -18.75 -16.55 3.42
CA HIS A 88 -18.11 -17.63 2.68
C HIS A 88 -18.17 -18.94 3.46
N GLN A 89 -18.18 -20.06 2.74
CA GLN A 89 -17.96 -21.36 3.36
C GLN A 89 -16.46 -21.52 3.60
N LYS A 90 -16.05 -22.16 4.71
CA LYS A 90 -14.63 -22.28 5.09
C LYS A 90 -13.70 -22.87 4.00
N LYS A 91 -14.26 -23.57 3.01
CA LYS A 91 -13.51 -24.24 1.93
C LYS A 91 -13.47 -23.46 0.61
N THR A 92 -14.15 -22.32 0.50
CA THR A 92 -14.20 -21.53 -0.74
C THR A 92 -13.50 -20.18 -0.55
N PRO A 93 -12.70 -19.71 -1.52
CA PRO A 93 -12.14 -18.37 -1.46
C PRO A 93 -13.27 -17.35 -1.40
N ASN A 94 -13.00 -16.21 -0.80
CA ASN A 94 -13.97 -15.13 -0.66
C ASN A 94 -13.45 -13.80 -1.19
N CYS A 95 -12.28 -13.81 -1.80
CA CYS A 95 -11.63 -12.70 -2.47
C CYS A 95 -11.08 -13.19 -3.81
N GLN A 96 -11.43 -12.49 -4.89
CA GLN A 96 -10.91 -12.75 -6.23
C GLN A 96 -10.41 -11.42 -6.82
N LEU A 97 -9.14 -11.36 -7.20
CA LEU A 97 -8.55 -10.20 -7.86
C LEU A 97 -8.68 -10.34 -9.37
N THR A 98 -8.84 -9.23 -10.09
CA THR A 98 -8.93 -9.24 -11.55
C THR A 98 -8.15 -8.09 -12.18
N ASN A 99 -7.76 -8.28 -13.44
CA ASN A 99 -7.11 -7.28 -14.29
C ASN A 99 -8.07 -6.53 -15.21
N THR A 100 -9.38 -6.79 -15.15
CA THR A 100 -10.38 -6.10 -15.96
C THR A 100 -11.55 -5.63 -15.10
N LEU A 101 -12.33 -4.69 -15.64
CA LEU A 101 -13.62 -4.28 -15.08
C LEU A 101 -14.79 -4.84 -15.89
N ASP A 102 -14.51 -5.36 -17.09
CA ASP A 102 -15.50 -5.92 -18.01
C ASP A 102 -15.75 -7.39 -17.67
N HIS A 103 -16.83 -7.62 -16.92
CA HIS A 103 -17.26 -8.94 -16.48
C HIS A 103 -18.73 -9.17 -16.75
N ASN A 104 -19.04 -10.35 -17.29
CA ASN A 104 -20.40 -10.85 -17.34
C ASN A 104 -20.70 -11.63 -16.04
N PHE A 105 -21.54 -11.07 -15.19
CA PHE A 105 -21.98 -11.70 -13.93
C PHE A 105 -23.33 -12.43 -14.05
N HIS A 106 -23.87 -12.63 -15.25
CA HIS A 106 -25.25 -13.11 -15.42
C HIS A 106 -25.45 -14.63 -15.31
N ASP A 107 -24.37 -15.42 -15.36
CA ASP A 107 -24.45 -16.88 -15.50
C ASP A 107 -23.98 -17.63 -14.24
N CYS A 108 -24.68 -17.48 -13.11
CA CYS A 108 -24.49 -18.40 -11.98
C CYS A 108 -25.78 -18.76 -11.25
N ASN A 109 -25.73 -19.89 -10.53
CA ASN A 109 -26.86 -20.34 -9.71
C ASN A 109 -27.16 -19.33 -8.61
N THR A 110 -28.42 -19.24 -8.19
CA THR A 110 -28.85 -18.34 -7.11
C THR A 110 -28.06 -18.55 -5.80
N GLY A 111 -27.57 -19.76 -5.54
CA GLY A 111 -26.72 -20.06 -4.38
C GLY A 111 -25.32 -19.47 -4.42
N ASP A 112 -24.84 -19.13 -5.62
CA ASP A 112 -23.48 -18.62 -5.83
C ASP A 112 -23.39 -17.09 -5.71
N LYS A 113 -24.55 -16.41 -5.73
CA LYS A 113 -24.70 -14.96 -5.53
C LYS A 113 -24.24 -14.50 -4.14
N GLY A 114 -24.29 -13.19 -3.90
CA GLY A 114 -23.85 -12.55 -2.66
C GLY A 114 -22.41 -12.02 -2.68
N TRP A 115 -21.76 -12.03 -3.85
CA TRP A 115 -20.50 -11.33 -4.04
C TRP A 115 -20.73 -9.85 -4.30
N ILE A 116 -19.71 -9.04 -4.02
CA ILE A 116 -19.70 -7.61 -4.29
C ILE A 116 -18.42 -7.29 -5.04
N PHE A 117 -18.57 -6.67 -6.20
CA PHE A 117 -17.45 -6.25 -7.04
C PHE A 117 -17.07 -4.81 -6.75
N TYR A 118 -15.78 -4.57 -6.56
CA TYR A 118 -15.21 -3.28 -6.21
C TYR A 118 -14.16 -2.86 -7.23
N HIS A 119 -14.15 -1.56 -7.54
CA HIS A 119 -13.18 -0.94 -8.44
C HIS A 119 -12.48 0.25 -7.78
N PRO A 120 -11.24 0.59 -8.17
CA PRO A 120 -10.53 1.76 -7.68
C PRO A 120 -11.28 3.06 -7.97
N VAL A 121 -11.26 3.99 -7.02
CA VAL A 121 -11.86 5.34 -7.19
C VAL A 121 -11.13 6.16 -8.25
N ALA A 122 -9.82 5.98 -8.34
CA ALA A 122 -8.97 6.65 -9.32
C ALA A 122 -8.25 5.60 -10.17
N PRO A 123 -8.01 5.88 -11.46
CA PRO A 123 -7.16 5.04 -12.30
C PRO A 123 -5.78 4.87 -11.65
N ARG A 124 -5.28 3.63 -11.62
CA ARG A 124 -3.92 3.36 -11.18
C ARG A 124 -2.98 3.74 -12.32
N LYS A 125 -2.07 4.68 -12.06
CA LYS A 125 -1.04 5.12 -13.00
C LYS A 125 0.11 4.11 -13.05
#